data_AF-A0A662S6I2-F1
#
_entry.id   AF-A0A662S6I2-F1
#
_cell.length_a   1.000
_cell.length_b   1.000
_cell.length_c   1.000
_cell.angle_alpha   90.00
_cell.angle_beta   90.00
_cell.angle_gamma   90.00
#
_symmetry.space_group_name_H-M   'P 1'
#
loop_
_entity.id
_entity.type
_entity.pdbx_description
1 polymer ?
#
loop_
_entity_poly.entity_id
_entity_poly.type
_entity_poly.pdbx_seq_one_letter_code
_entity_poly.pdbx_strand_id
1 'polypeptide(L)'
;MSEWARRAHHYLNITGRFRGFRNLSDGQKYQVAKEGLLEFLEQNPLSKEEAEEALEWFLSRKKIHEAKALAKIMKLKFRRRR
;
A
#
# COMPACT_ATOMS: atom_id res chain seq x y z
N MET A 1 -9.73 -5.60 11.24
CA MET A 1 -8.81 -4.43 11.24
C MET A 1 -7.46 -4.94 10.78
N SER A 2 -6.96 -4.57 9.59
CA SER A 2 -5.73 -5.19 9.05
C SER A 2 -4.47 -4.70 9.77
N GLU A 3 -3.85 -5.58 10.56
CA GLU A 3 -2.57 -5.32 11.23
C GLU A 3 -1.42 -5.20 10.22
N TRP A 4 -1.45 -6.01 9.16
CA TRP A 4 -0.46 -5.96 8.10
C TRP A 4 -0.42 -4.58 7.42
N ALA A 5 -1.56 -4.01 7.04
CA ALA A 5 -1.61 -2.70 6.38
C ALA A 5 -1.06 -1.56 7.25
N ARG A 6 -1.31 -1.63 8.57
CA ARG A 6 -0.76 -0.69 9.54
C ARG A 6 0.76 -0.79 9.60
N ARG A 7 1.30 -2.01 9.67
CA ARG A 7 2.75 -2.27 9.68
C ARG A 7 3.41 -1.84 8.37
N ALA A 8 2.80 -2.17 7.23
CA ALA A 8 3.27 -1.75 5.91
C ALA A 8 3.31 -0.23 5.77
N HIS A 9 2.23 0.48 6.14
CA HIS A 9 2.22 1.94 6.10
C HIS A 9 3.28 2.55 7.02
N HIS A 10 3.42 2.00 8.23
CA HIS A 10 4.44 2.45 9.18
C HIS A 10 5.85 2.24 8.62
N TYR A 11 6.12 1.08 8.00
CA TYR A 11 7.38 0.74 7.35
C TYR A 11 7.77 1.77 6.28
N LEU A 12 6.83 2.10 5.38
CA LEU A 12 7.04 3.11 4.33
C LEU A 12 7.34 4.50 4.91
N ASN A 13 6.73 4.83 6.05
CA ASN A 13 6.96 6.10 6.72
C ASN A 13 8.35 6.18 7.37
N ILE A 14 8.76 5.13 8.11
CA ILE A 14 10.05 5.12 8.83
C ILE A 14 11.26 4.97 7.88
N THR A 15 11.09 4.26 6.76
CA THR A 15 12.14 4.12 5.74
C THR A 15 12.33 5.39 4.90
N GLY A 16 11.56 6.45 5.17
CA GLY A 16 11.70 7.74 4.52
C GLY A 16 11.18 7.77 3.09
N ARG A 17 10.50 6.72 2.62
CA ARG A 17 9.89 6.67 1.27
C ARG A 17 8.85 7.76 1.06
N PHE A 18 8.20 8.20 2.12
CA PHE A 18 7.26 9.33 2.07
C PHE A 18 7.92 10.71 2.29
N ARG A 19 9.26 10.80 2.38
CA ARG A 19 9.93 12.10 2.38
C ARG A 19 9.77 12.76 1.02
N GLY A 20 9.33 14.01 0.99
CA GLY A 20 9.07 14.73 -0.26
C GLY A 20 7.85 14.24 -1.03
N PHE A 21 7.03 13.34 -0.48
CA PHE A 21 5.91 12.73 -1.19
C PHE A 21 4.93 13.75 -1.75
N ARG A 22 4.74 14.91 -1.08
CA ARG A 22 3.87 15.99 -1.56
C ARG A 22 4.32 16.60 -2.90
N ASN A 23 5.63 16.60 -3.18
CA ASN A 23 6.22 17.20 -4.38
C ASN A 23 6.27 16.23 -5.57
N LEU A 24 5.89 14.97 -5.37
CA LEU A 24 5.89 13.94 -6.40
C LEU A 24 4.59 13.96 -7.22
N SER A 25 4.69 13.60 -8.49
CA SER A 25 3.53 13.33 -9.35
C SER A 25 2.75 12.11 -8.87
N ASP A 26 1.49 11.95 -9.32
CA ASP A 26 0.66 10.78 -8.96
C ASP A 26 1.34 9.45 -9.34
N GLY A 27 1.99 9.42 -10.51
CA GLY A 27 2.75 8.26 -10.98
C GLY A 27 3.98 7.96 -10.13
N GLN A 28 4.73 8.98 -9.71
CA GLN A 28 5.88 8.81 -8.82
C GLN A 28 5.46 8.33 -7.43
N LYS A 29 4.39 8.90 -6.86
CA LYS A 29 3.80 8.44 -5.59
C LYS A 29 3.41 6.97 -5.64
N TYR A 30 2.80 6.55 -6.76
CA TYR A 30 2.46 5.16 -6.99
C TYR A 30 3.70 4.25 -7.05
N GLN A 31 4.75 4.64 -7.79
CA GLN A 31 5.96 3.81 -7.88
C GLN A 31 6.64 3.65 -6.52
N VAL A 32 6.81 4.74 -5.77
CA VAL A 32 7.39 4.71 -4.42
C VAL A 32 6.60 3.81 -3.48
N ALA A 33 5.26 3.90 -3.52
CA ALA A 33 4.40 3.02 -2.73
C ALA A 33 4.52 1.55 -3.17
N LYS A 34 4.58 1.29 -4.48
CA LYS A 34 4.73 -0.06 -5.04
C LYS A 34 6.05 -0.70 -4.64
N GLU A 35 7.17 -0.01 -4.82
CA GLU A 35 8.51 -0.50 -4.48
C GLU A 35 8.61 -0.82 -2.99
N GLY A 36 8.14 0.09 -2.13
CA GLY A 36 8.20 -0.15 -0.70
C GLY A 36 7.25 -1.25 -0.21
N LEU A 37 6.09 -1.44 -0.86
CA LEU A 37 5.21 -2.57 -0.56
C LEU A 37 5.79 -3.90 -1.02
N LEU A 38 6.49 -3.94 -2.16
CA LEU A 38 7.19 -5.15 -2.62
C LEU A 38 8.28 -5.54 -1.63
N GLU A 39 9.13 -4.59 -1.23
CA GLU A 39 10.17 -4.84 -0.22
C GLU A 39 9.58 -5.31 1.12
N PHE A 40 8.46 -4.72 1.55
CA PHE A 40 7.80 -5.16 2.78
C PHE A 40 7.20 -6.56 2.66
N LEU A 41 6.66 -6.92 1.48
CA LEU A 41 6.09 -8.23 1.19
C LEU A 41 7.13 -9.35 1.20
N GLU A 42 8.37 -9.08 0.76
CA GLU A 42 9.46 -10.06 0.81
C GLU A 42 9.73 -10.55 2.25
N GLN A 43 9.62 -9.64 3.22
CA GLN A 43 9.81 -9.95 4.64
C GLN A 43 8.51 -10.34 5.35
N ASN A 44 7.36 -9.95 4.81
CA ASN A 44 6.04 -10.17 5.42
C ASN A 44 5.06 -10.66 4.34
N PRO A 45 5.18 -11.94 3.92
CA PRO A 45 4.30 -12.54 2.93
C PRO A 45 2.84 -12.34 3.33
N LEU A 46 1.99 -12.12 2.34
CA LEU A 46 0.60 -11.78 2.55
C LEU A 46 -0.28 -12.78 1.80
N SER A 47 -1.22 -13.40 2.49
CA SER A 47 -2.26 -14.22 1.85
C SER A 47 -3.23 -13.35 1.05
N LYS A 48 -4.09 -13.99 0.25
CA LYS A 48 -5.08 -13.27 -0.55
C LYS A 48 -6.13 -12.59 0.33
N GLU A 49 -6.59 -13.29 1.36
CA GLU A 49 -7.58 -12.82 2.33
C GLU A 49 -7.05 -11.61 3.11
N GLU A 50 -5.83 -11.70 3.63
CA GLU A 50 -5.19 -10.57 4.33
C GLU A 50 -4.91 -9.39 3.40
N ALA A 51 -4.63 -9.65 2.12
CA ALA A 51 -4.48 -8.60 1.11
C ALA A 51 -5.78 -7.85 0.83
N GLU A 52 -6.92 -8.54 0.82
CA GLU A 52 -8.23 -7.90 0.70
C GLU A 52 -8.54 -7.04 1.93
N GLU A 53 -8.28 -7.54 3.14
CA GLU A 53 -8.42 -6.74 4.38
C GLU A 53 -7.48 -5.52 4.40
N ALA A 54 -6.23 -5.70 3.96
CA ALA A 54 -5.25 -4.62 3.87
C ALA A 54 -5.67 -3.56 2.87
N LEU A 55 -6.22 -3.99 1.72
CA LEU A 55 -6.76 -3.09 0.70
C LEU A 55 -7.92 -2.26 1.24
N GLU A 56 -8.88 -2.88 1.91
CA GLU A 56 -10.00 -2.17 2.55
C GLU A 56 -9.50 -1.16 3.59
N TRP A 57 -8.50 -1.55 4.38
CA TRP A 57 -7.89 -0.65 5.36
C TRP A 57 -7.25 0.58 4.69
N PHE A 58 -6.44 0.39 3.64
CA PHE A 58 -5.84 1.52 2.92
C PHE A 58 -6.89 2.46 2.33
N LEU A 59 -7.95 1.91 1.73
CA LEU A 59 -9.05 2.69 1.17
C LEU A 59 -9.78 3.50 2.25
N SER A 60 -10.12 2.88 3.38
CA SER A 60 -10.80 3.56 4.51
C SER A 60 -9.99 4.73 5.07
N ARG A 61 -8.65 4.64 5.00
CA ARG A 61 -7.71 5.67 5.46
C ARG A 61 -7.30 6.66 4.37
N LYS A 62 -7.94 6.63 3.19
CA LYS A 62 -7.63 7.47 2.02
C LYS A 62 -6.19 7.30 1.51
N LYS A 63 -5.56 6.15 1.75
CA LYS A 63 -4.20 5.79 1.31
C LYS A 63 -4.26 5.19 -0.11
N ILE A 64 -4.61 6.04 -1.08
CA ILE A 64 -5.01 5.58 -2.42
C ILE A 64 -3.83 4.98 -3.20
N HIS A 65 -2.62 5.51 -3.03
CA HIS A 65 -1.45 5.01 -3.76
C HIS A 65 -1.03 3.63 -3.26
N GLU A 66 -0.98 3.44 -1.94
CA GLU A 66 -0.72 2.13 -1.33
C GLU A 66 -1.81 1.11 -1.71
N ALA A 67 -3.08 1.52 -1.69
CA ALA A 67 -4.18 0.65 -2.08
C ALA A 67 -4.08 0.22 -3.56
N LYS A 68 -3.82 1.17 -4.48
CA LYS A 68 -3.63 0.87 -5.91
C LYS A 68 -2.44 -0.06 -6.13
N ALA A 69 -1.33 0.21 -5.45
CA ALA A 69 -0.11 -0.58 -5.55
C ALA A 69 -0.33 -2.01 -5.05
N LEU A 70 -0.91 -2.18 -3.86
CA LEU A 70 -1.21 -3.50 -3.30
C LEU A 70 -2.15 -4.30 -4.23
N ALA A 71 -3.24 -3.68 -4.71
CA ALA A 71 -4.16 -4.35 -5.62
C ALA A 71 -3.47 -4.82 -6.91
N LYS A 72 -2.55 -4.02 -7.45
CA LYS A 72 -1.80 -4.39 -8.66
C LYS A 72 -0.82 -5.53 -8.40
N ILE A 73 -0.10 -5.51 -7.27
CA ILE A 73 0.87 -6.55 -6.89
C ILE A 73 0.14 -7.89 -6.71
N MET A 74 -0.95 -7.90 -5.94
CA MET A 74 -1.70 -9.11 -5.60
C MET A 74 -2.72 -9.54 -6.67
N LYS A 75 -2.76 -8.85 -7.82
CA LYS A 75 -3.74 -9.07 -8.90
C LYS A 75 -5.20 -9.05 -8.41
N LEU A 76 -5.50 -8.20 -7.42
CA LEU A 76 -6.84 -8.03 -6.86
C LEU A 76 -7.63 -6.94 -7.61
N LYS A 77 -8.96 -7.06 -7.60
CA LYS A 77 -9.83 -6.03 -8.19
C LYS A 77 -9.87 -4.79 -7.30
N PHE A 78 -9.35 -3.67 -7.81
CA PHE A 78 -9.45 -2.37 -7.14
C PHE A 78 -10.88 -1.80 -7.30
N ARG A 79 -11.80 -2.18 -6.41
CA ARG A 79 -13.13 -1.57 -6.34
C ARG A 79 -13.12 -0.42 -5.33
N ARG A 80 -13.08 0.82 -5.82
CA ARG A 80 -13.38 1.99 -4.99
C ARG A 80 -14.87 1.91 -4.63
N ARG A 81 -15.23 1.56 -3.39
CA ARG A 81 -16.62 1.68 -2.93
C ARG A 81 -17.01 3.16 -3.10
N ARG A 82 -18.06 3.38 -3.90
CA ARG A 82 -18.55 4.68 -4.34
C ARG A 82 -19.43 5.30 -3.26
#